data_AF-A0A7X6ZIM6-F1
#
_entry.id   AF-A0A7X6ZIM6-F1
#
_cell.length_a   1.000
_cell.length_b   1.000
_cell.length_c   1.000
_cell.angle_alpha   90.00
_cell.angle_beta   90.00
_cell.angle_gamma   90.00
#
_symmetry.space_group_name_H-M   'P 1'
#
loop_
_entity.id
_entity.type
_entity.pdbx_description
1 polymer ?
#
loop_
_entity_poly.entity_id
_entity_poly.type
_entity_poly.pdbx_seq_one_letter_code
_entity_poly.pdbx_strand_id
1 'polypeptide(L)'
;MSAIKLPPWLDLTAGIARAQQATPQAVWNALAAPAPGLTDLAALLSAAAQDLLEPMAQRAQALTQRYFGRTISLYVPLYLSDYCASGCVYCGFASDRQRPRRRLETAEIIAEMDALQAMGFEEILLLTGERT
;
A
#
# COMPACT_ATOMS: atom_id res chain seq x y z
N MET A 1 -6.27 -25.45 -4.24
CA MET A 1 -5.75 -24.33 -3.43
C MET A 1 -6.27 -24.52 -2.01
N SER A 2 -5.39 -24.69 -1.02
CA SER A 2 -5.85 -24.81 0.38
C SER A 2 -6.41 -23.45 0.83
N ALA A 3 -7.57 -23.43 1.49
CA ALA A 3 -8.13 -22.21 2.02
C ALA A 3 -7.16 -21.64 3.07
N ILE A 4 -6.71 -20.40 2.88
CA ILE A 4 -5.87 -19.71 3.86
C ILE A 4 -6.72 -19.52 5.12
N LYS A 5 -6.41 -20.30 6.16
CA LYS A 5 -7.09 -20.20 7.45
C LYS A 5 -6.59 -18.95 8.17
N LEU A 6 -7.32 -17.86 8.00
CA LEU A 6 -7.03 -16.60 8.69
C LEU A 6 -7.04 -16.82 10.21
N PRO A 7 -6.15 -16.16 10.97
CA PRO A 7 -6.16 -16.25 12.42
C PRO A 7 -7.42 -15.57 13.00
N PRO A 8 -7.91 -15.97 14.19
CA PRO A 8 -9.17 -15.46 14.73
C PRO A 8 -9.24 -13.94 14.94
N TRP A 9 -8.10 -13.28 15.15
CA TRP A 9 -8.03 -11.81 15.26
C TRP A 9 -8.17 -11.10 13.90
N LEU A 10 -8.08 -11.83 12.79
CA LEU A 10 -8.28 -11.37 11.42
C LEU A 10 -9.56 -11.98 10.82
N ASP A 11 -10.58 -12.25 11.65
CA ASP A 11 -11.89 -12.64 11.16
C ASP A 11 -12.62 -11.45 10.52
N LEU A 12 -12.54 -11.38 9.19
CA LEU A 12 -13.21 -10.38 8.38
C LEU A 12 -14.63 -10.80 7.94
N THR A 13 -15.14 -11.96 8.36
CA THR A 13 -16.40 -12.54 7.85
C THR A 13 -17.59 -11.58 8.03
N ALA A 14 -17.71 -10.95 9.19
CA ALA A 14 -18.76 -9.97 9.46
C ALA A 14 -18.62 -8.67 8.64
N GLY A 15 -17.38 -8.26 8.33
CA GLY A 15 -17.11 -7.11 7.47
C GLY A 15 -17.41 -7.40 6.00
N ILE A 16 -17.02 -8.58 5.51
CA ILE A 16 -17.29 -9.05 4.15
C ILE A 16 -18.79 -9.21 3.91
N ALA A 17 -19.52 -9.84 4.84
CA ALA A 17 -20.97 -9.98 4.76
C ALA A 17 -21.68 -8.62 4.72
N ARG A 18 -21.21 -7.63 5.51
CA ARG A 18 -21.70 -6.25 5.46
C ARG A 18 -21.41 -5.58 4.12
N ALA A 19 -20.20 -5.72 3.58
CA ALA A 19 -19.84 -5.16 2.28
C ALA A 19 -20.71 -5.75 1.14
N GLN A 20 -20.98 -7.06 1.18
CA GLN A 20 -21.86 -7.74 0.22
C GLN A 20 -23.33 -7.30 0.29
N GLN A 21 -23.78 -6.81 1.45
CA GLN A 21 -25.16 -6.38 1.71
C GLN A 21 -25.32 -4.84 1.74
N ALA A 22 -24.24 -4.10 1.48
CA ALA A 22 -24.26 -2.64 1.53
C ALA A 22 -25.14 -2.07 0.41
N THR A 23 -25.87 -1.00 0.74
CA THR A 23 -26.68 -0.24 -0.22
C THR A 23 -26.01 1.10 -0.52
N PRO A 24 -26.32 1.77 -1.64
CA PRO A 24 -25.80 3.12 -1.91
C PRO A 24 -26.09 4.12 -0.78
N GLN A 25 -27.21 3.97 -0.07
CA GLN A 25 -27.53 4.79 1.11
C GLN A 25 -26.57 4.51 2.28
N ALA A 26 -26.17 3.26 2.51
CA ALA A 26 -25.18 2.93 3.53
C ALA A 26 -23.81 3.55 3.20
N VAL A 27 -23.42 3.56 1.92
CA VAL A 27 -22.20 4.22 1.44
C VAL A 27 -22.28 5.73 1.65
N TRP A 28 -23.40 6.38 1.31
CA TRP A 28 -23.61 7.81 1.58
C TRP A 28 -23.52 8.15 3.08
N ASN A 29 -24.11 7.34 3.95
CA ASN A 29 -24.04 7.53 5.39
C ASN A 29 -22.58 7.41 5.89
N ALA A 30 -21.84 6.41 5.42
CA ALA A 30 -20.42 6.22 5.71
C ALA A 30 -19.54 7.37 5.18
N LEU A 31 -19.88 7.90 4.00
CA LEU A 31 -19.20 9.06 3.39
C LEU A 31 -19.54 10.38 4.11
N ALA A 32 -20.71 10.49 4.74
CA ALA A 32 -21.07 11.65 5.56
C ALA A 32 -20.45 11.59 6.98
N ALA A 33 -20.19 10.39 7.51
CA ALA A 33 -19.69 10.19 8.87
C ALA A 33 -18.38 10.96 9.14
N PRO A 34 -18.27 11.75 10.23
CA PRO A 34 -17.08 12.58 10.49
C PRO A 34 -15.85 11.75 10.84
N ALA A 35 -16.04 10.56 11.42
CA ALA A 35 -15.01 9.57 11.71
C ALA A 35 -15.58 8.17 11.40
N PRO A 36 -15.45 7.67 10.16
CA PRO A 36 -16.01 6.37 9.77
C PRO A 36 -15.29 5.22 10.48
N GLY A 37 -16.06 4.28 11.04
CA GLY A 37 -15.55 3.08 11.71
C GLY A 37 -15.45 1.87 10.78
N LEU A 38 -15.18 0.68 11.35
CA LEU A 38 -15.05 -0.57 10.58
C LEU A 38 -16.32 -0.96 9.80
N THR A 39 -17.52 -0.59 10.29
CA THR A 39 -18.78 -0.84 9.56
C THR A 39 -18.93 0.10 8.37
N ASP A 40 -18.55 1.38 8.53
CA ASP A 40 -18.57 2.37 7.46
C ASP A 40 -17.54 2.03 6.38
N LEU A 41 -16.35 1.57 6.79
CA LEU A 41 -15.31 1.06 5.89
C LEU A 41 -15.82 -0.12 5.04
N ALA A 42 -16.56 -1.06 5.63
CA ALA A 42 -17.16 -2.17 4.89
C ALA A 42 -18.17 -1.69 3.83
N ALA A 43 -18.93 -0.63 4.09
CA ALA A 43 -19.79 0.00 3.08
C ALA A 43 -18.97 0.71 1.99
N LEU A 44 -17.95 1.50 2.37
CA LEU A 44 -17.08 2.23 1.43
C LEU A 44 -16.25 1.31 0.51
N LEU A 45 -16.01 0.06 0.92
CA LEU A 45 -15.33 -0.97 0.11
C LEU A 45 -16.29 -1.92 -0.63
N SER A 46 -17.61 -1.65 -0.59
CA SER A 46 -18.62 -2.49 -1.24
C SER A 46 -18.75 -2.24 -2.74
N ALA A 47 -19.37 -3.19 -3.46
CA ALA A 47 -19.78 -2.98 -4.85
C ALA A 47 -20.78 -1.81 -5.00
N ALA A 48 -21.59 -1.53 -3.97
CA ALA A 48 -22.51 -0.39 -3.96
C ALA A 48 -21.82 0.98 -3.88
N ALA A 49 -20.50 1.03 -3.63
CA ALA A 49 -19.71 2.25 -3.66
C ALA A 49 -19.16 2.59 -5.06
N GLN A 50 -19.34 1.73 -6.06
CA GLN A 50 -18.75 1.89 -7.40
C GLN A 50 -19.18 3.21 -8.09
N ASP A 51 -20.46 3.57 -8.01
CA ASP A 51 -20.98 4.83 -8.57
C ASP A 51 -20.68 6.06 -7.68
N LEU A 52 -20.03 5.86 -6.53
CA LEU A 52 -19.72 6.87 -5.52
C LEU A 52 -18.21 7.11 -5.34
N LEU A 53 -17.37 6.51 -6.20
CA LEU A 53 -15.92 6.67 -6.20
C LEU A 53 -15.48 8.14 -6.36
N GLU A 54 -16.16 8.93 -7.18
CA GLU A 54 -15.84 10.36 -7.37
C GLU A 54 -16.17 11.18 -6.10
N PRO A 55 -17.38 11.12 -5.49
CA PRO A 55 -17.64 11.68 -4.17
C PRO A 55 -16.64 11.23 -3.07
N MET A 56 -16.23 9.96 -3.08
CA MET A 56 -15.20 9.44 -2.18
C MET A 56 -13.84 10.09 -2.42
N ALA A 57 -13.41 10.21 -3.69
CA ALA A 57 -12.16 10.86 -4.07
C ALA A 57 -12.15 12.34 -3.70
N GLN A 58 -13.25 13.07 -3.91
CA GLN A 58 -13.39 14.47 -3.53
C GLN A 58 -13.28 14.67 -2.01
N ARG A 59 -13.95 13.82 -1.20
CA ARG A 59 -13.82 13.87 0.26
C ARG A 59 -12.41 13.52 0.73
N ALA A 60 -11.77 12.50 0.14
CA ALA A 60 -10.40 12.15 0.44
C ALA A 60 -9.43 13.31 0.09
N GLN A 61 -9.58 13.92 -1.08
CA GLN A 61 -8.79 15.07 -1.52
C GLN A 61 -8.98 16.28 -0.58
N ALA A 62 -10.20 16.59 -0.18
CA ALA A 62 -10.49 17.68 0.75
C ALA A 62 -9.88 17.44 2.14
N LEU A 63 -9.92 16.20 2.65
CA LEU A 63 -9.26 15.83 3.90
C LEU A 63 -7.72 15.93 3.77
N THR A 64 -7.14 15.38 2.70
CA THR A 64 -5.70 15.49 2.43
C THR A 64 -5.26 16.96 2.34
N GLN A 65 -6.00 17.81 1.64
CA GLN A 65 -5.67 19.24 1.55
C GLN A 65 -5.81 19.97 2.89
N ARG A 66 -6.77 19.56 3.74
CA ARG A 66 -6.94 20.11 5.09
C ARG A 66 -5.76 19.80 6.02
N TYR A 67 -5.18 18.60 5.94
CA TYR A 67 -4.12 18.15 6.84
C TYR A 67 -2.69 18.35 6.29
N PHE A 68 -2.50 18.27 4.98
CA PHE A 68 -1.19 18.27 4.32
C PHE A 68 -1.01 19.40 3.28
N GLY A 69 -2.05 20.21 3.04
CA GLY A 69 -2.01 21.29 2.06
C GLY A 69 -1.94 20.78 0.61
N ARG A 70 -1.17 21.44 -0.25
CA ARG A 70 -0.99 21.08 -1.66
C ARG A 70 0.42 20.54 -1.96
N THR A 71 1.15 20.15 -0.92
CA THR A 71 2.53 19.67 -1.01
C THR A 71 2.56 18.20 -1.43
N ILE A 72 3.50 17.85 -2.31
CA ILE A 72 3.81 16.47 -2.69
C ILE A 72 5.28 16.25 -2.36
N SER A 73 5.57 15.36 -1.41
CA SER A 73 6.94 14.91 -1.13
C SER A 73 7.38 13.90 -2.18
N LEU A 74 8.64 13.98 -2.61
CA LEU A 74 9.24 13.07 -3.59
C LEU A 74 10.46 12.40 -2.96
N TYR A 75 10.48 11.07 -3.00
CA TYR A 75 11.62 10.24 -2.59
C TYR A 75 11.91 9.20 -3.67
N VAL A 76 13.13 8.68 -3.72
CA VAL A 76 13.50 7.60 -4.65
C VAL A 76 13.86 6.32 -3.91
N PRO A 77 13.29 5.15 -4.30
CA PRO A 77 13.72 3.87 -3.78
C PRO A 77 15.09 3.46 -4.33
N LEU A 78 16.05 3.18 -3.45
CA LEU A 78 17.36 2.61 -3.79
C LEU A 78 17.43 1.16 -3.31
N TYR A 79 17.46 0.21 -4.25
CA TYR A 79 17.55 -1.22 -3.95
C TYR A 79 19.02 -1.65 -3.73
N LEU A 80 19.39 -1.87 -2.48
CA LEU A 80 20.75 -2.27 -2.08
C LEU A 80 21.05 -3.75 -2.34
N SER A 81 20.04 -4.61 -2.29
CA SER A 81 20.18 -6.06 -2.44
C SER A 81 18.86 -6.72 -2.83
N ASP A 82 18.92 -7.63 -3.80
CA ASP A 82 17.80 -8.49 -4.17
C ASP A 82 17.85 -9.91 -3.55
N TYR A 83 18.85 -10.20 -2.73
CA TYR A 83 18.91 -11.43 -1.95
C TYR A 83 17.82 -11.42 -0.87
N CYS A 84 16.97 -12.45 -0.84
CA CYS A 84 15.95 -12.64 0.18
C CYS A 84 15.80 -14.13 0.50
N ALA A 85 15.69 -14.49 1.78
CA ALA A 85 15.42 -15.86 2.23
C ALA A 85 13.93 -16.24 2.15
N SER A 86 13.05 -15.24 2.20
CA SER A 86 11.60 -15.41 2.37
C SER A 86 10.87 -15.85 1.09
N GLY A 87 9.87 -16.72 1.25
CA GLY A 87 9.10 -17.36 0.15
C GLY A 87 7.79 -16.63 -0.22
N CYS A 88 7.79 -15.30 -0.25
CA CYS A 88 6.57 -14.51 -0.44
C CYS A 88 5.99 -14.70 -1.86
N VAL A 89 4.78 -15.27 -1.97
CA VAL A 89 4.16 -15.68 -3.25
C VAL A 89 4.07 -14.58 -4.31
N TYR A 90 3.96 -13.32 -3.89
CA TYR A 90 3.84 -12.12 -4.72
C TYR A 90 5.16 -11.40 -4.98
N CYS A 91 6.27 -11.80 -4.34
CA CYS A 91 7.51 -11.03 -4.35
C CYS A 91 8.49 -11.54 -5.41
N GLY A 92 8.96 -10.65 -6.29
CA GLY A 92 10.00 -10.98 -7.27
C GLY A 92 11.37 -11.31 -6.66
N PHE A 93 11.60 -10.97 -5.39
CA PHE A 93 12.82 -11.31 -4.65
C PHE A 93 12.70 -12.64 -3.90
N ALA A 94 11.54 -13.32 -3.89
CA ALA A 94 11.36 -14.54 -3.12
C ALA A 94 12.45 -15.61 -3.41
N SER A 95 12.82 -16.39 -2.40
CA SER A 95 13.96 -17.32 -2.47
C SER A 95 13.81 -18.42 -3.52
N ASP A 96 12.57 -18.76 -3.88
CA ASP A 96 12.22 -19.70 -4.96
C ASP A 96 12.49 -19.16 -6.38
N ARG A 97 12.74 -17.85 -6.55
CA ARG A 97 12.95 -17.22 -7.86
C ARG A 97 14.39 -17.42 -8.33
N GLN A 98 14.56 -18.34 -9.26
CA GLN A 98 15.82 -18.59 -9.97
C GLN A 98 16.14 -17.43 -10.92
N ARG A 99 17.01 -16.53 -10.46
CA ARG A 99 17.56 -15.41 -11.23
C ARG A 99 18.95 -15.06 -10.69
N PRO A 100 19.84 -14.43 -11.48
CA PRO A 100 21.04 -13.80 -10.93
C PRO A 100 20.66 -12.83 -9.81
N ARG A 101 21.34 -12.95 -8.67
CA ARG A 101 21.16 -12.07 -7.51
C ARG A 101 22.34 -11.13 -7.38
N ARG A 102 22.11 -9.94 -6.85
CA ARG A 102 23.12 -8.89 -6.68
C ARG A 102 22.85 -8.11 -5.40
N ARG A 103 23.95 -7.74 -4.75
CA ARG A 103 24.05 -6.70 -3.73
C ARG A 103 24.94 -5.61 -4.32
N LEU A 104 24.60 -4.35 -4.07
CA LEU A 104 25.48 -3.23 -4.39
C LEU A 104 26.63 -3.18 -3.36
N GLU A 105 27.86 -3.11 -3.85
CA GLU A 105 29.02 -2.80 -3.02
C GLU A 105 29.11 -1.29 -2.74
N THR A 106 29.84 -0.88 -1.70
CA THR A 106 29.85 0.52 -1.23
C THR A 106 30.16 1.55 -2.32
N ALA A 107 31.08 1.26 -3.24
CA ALA A 107 31.40 2.15 -4.37
C ALA A 107 30.24 2.29 -5.37
N GLU A 108 29.45 1.23 -5.56
CA GLU A 108 28.26 1.24 -6.42
C GLU A 108 27.13 2.03 -5.74
N ILE A 109 26.95 1.88 -4.43
CA ILE A 109 25.98 2.66 -3.64
C ILE A 109 26.28 4.16 -3.75
N ILE A 110 27.55 4.56 -3.62
CA ILE A 110 27.96 5.97 -3.78
C ILE A 110 27.66 6.45 -5.21
N ALA A 111 28.00 5.68 -6.24
CA ALA A 111 27.73 6.07 -7.63
C ALA A 111 26.23 6.24 -7.93
N GLU A 112 25.36 5.37 -7.39
CA GLU A 112 23.91 5.53 -7.47
C GLU A 112 23.43 6.79 -6.72
N MET A 113 23.97 7.06 -5.53
CA MET A 113 23.63 8.27 -4.74
C MET A 113 24.06 9.56 -5.45
N ASP A 114 25.26 9.60 -6.05
CA ASP A 114 25.75 10.74 -6.82
C ASP A 114 24.86 11.00 -8.05
N ALA A 115 24.41 9.93 -8.73
CA ALA A 115 23.47 10.03 -9.84
C ALA A 115 22.09 10.55 -9.40
N LEU A 116 21.57 10.08 -8.25
CA LEU A 116 20.32 10.57 -7.65
C LEU A 116 20.41 12.05 -7.26
N GLN A 117 21.52 12.48 -6.67
CA GLN A 117 21.78 13.88 -6.35
C GLN A 117 21.86 14.74 -7.61
N ALA A 118 22.52 14.27 -8.68
CA ALA A 118 22.59 14.98 -9.96
C ALA A 118 21.21 15.12 -10.64
N MET A 119 20.25 14.26 -10.33
CA MET A 119 18.84 14.37 -10.73
C MET A 119 17.99 15.25 -9.81
N GLY A 120 18.56 15.78 -8.72
CA GLY A 120 17.89 16.68 -7.78
C GLY A 120 17.08 15.97 -6.68
N PHE A 121 17.35 14.70 -6.39
CA PHE A 121 16.69 13.97 -5.30
C PHE A 121 17.48 14.08 -3.99
N GLU A 122 16.77 14.45 -2.92
CA GLU A 122 17.33 14.60 -1.56
C GLU A 122 16.84 13.51 -0.58
N GLU A 123 15.65 12.94 -0.81
CA GLU A 123 15.08 11.87 0.02
C GLU A 123 15.25 10.49 -0.67
N ILE A 124 15.93 9.57 0.02
CA ILE A 124 16.19 8.20 -0.48
C ILE A 124 15.56 7.17 0.45
N LEU A 125 14.74 6.27 -0.10
CA LEU A 125 14.19 5.12 0.59
C LEU A 125 15.05 3.87 0.31
N LEU A 126 15.83 3.43 1.31
CA LEU A 126 16.67 2.24 1.17
C LEU A 126 15.82 0.96 1.23
N LEU A 127 15.96 0.10 0.23
CA LEU A 127 15.24 -1.17 0.11
C LEU A 127 16.22 -2.35 -0.01
N THR A 128 15.92 -3.45 0.68
CA THR A 128 16.67 -4.71 0.61
C THR A 128 15.71 -5.89 0.76
N GLY A 129 16.07 -7.03 0.17
CA GLY A 129 15.52 -8.31 0.61
C GLY A 129 16.00 -8.68 2.03
N GLU A 130 15.28 -9.58 2.67
CA GLU A 130 15.57 -10.09 4.01
C GLU A 130 16.63 -11.19 3.95
N ARG A 131 17.81 -10.94 4.52
CA ARG A 131 18.92 -11.90 4.54
C ARG A 131 19.23 -12.34 5.97
N THR A 132 18.92 -13.60 6.27
CA THR A 132 19.45 -14.38 7.40
C THR A 132 20.88 -14.82 7.15
#